data_AF-A0A6P0X9U7-F1
#
_entry.id   AF-A0A6P0X9U7-F1
#
_cell.length_a   1.000
_cell.length_b   1.000
_cell.length_c   1.000
_cell.angle_alpha   90.00
_cell.angle_beta   90.00
_cell.angle_gamma   90.00
#
_symmetry.space_group_name_H-M   'P 1'
#
loop_
_entity.id
_entity.type
_entity.pdbx_description
1 polymer ?
#
loop_
_entity_poly.entity_id
_entity_poly.type
_entity_poly.pdbx_seq_one_letter_code
_entity_poly.pdbx_strand_id
1 'polypeptide(L)'
;MMTFSRAQREVQLTGRGGTNFSPVLAYLEEHRDYDALIVYTDAYAPCPATPQNRRTRIMWLFVSEGNYRSCYPKLQHLGQGADLKATAAIAQSV
;
A
#
# COMPACT_ATOMS: atom_id res chain seq x y z
N MET A 1 -32.62 22.36 39.06
CA MET A 1 -31.45 21.53 38.72
C MET A 1 -31.29 21.62 37.21
N MET A 2 -30.29 22.35 36.70
CA MET A 2 -30.06 22.48 35.26
C MET A 2 -28.97 21.51 34.81
N THR A 3 -29.27 20.69 33.83
CA THR A 3 -28.31 19.78 33.17
C THR A 3 -27.96 20.35 31.80
N PHE A 4 -26.68 20.64 31.58
CA PHE A 4 -26.17 21.04 30.26
C PHE A 4 -26.00 19.80 29.39
N SER A 5 -26.70 19.73 28.26
CA SER A 5 -26.45 18.70 27.24
C SER A 5 -25.23 19.09 26.41
N ARG A 6 -24.28 18.18 26.26
CA ARG A 6 -23.09 18.38 25.43
C ARG A 6 -23.54 18.45 23.96
N ALA A 7 -23.42 19.62 23.34
CA ALA A 7 -23.67 19.78 21.91
C ALA A 7 -22.73 18.86 21.12
N GLN A 8 -23.27 17.83 20.46
CA GLN A 8 -22.51 16.97 19.57
C GLN A 8 -22.22 17.76 18.30
N ARG A 9 -20.93 18.05 18.06
CA ARG A 9 -20.49 18.65 16.78
C ARG A 9 -20.51 17.54 15.74
N GLU A 10 -21.39 17.66 14.75
CA GLU A 10 -21.37 16.79 13.58
C GLU A 10 -20.17 17.18 12.71
N VAL A 11 -19.21 16.27 12.58
CA VAL A 11 -18.06 16.42 11.68
C VAL A 11 -18.31 15.50 10.49
N GLN A 12 -18.65 16.08 9.34
CA GLN A 12 -18.75 15.32 8.09
C GLN A 12 -17.35 15.16 7.51
N LEU A 13 -16.81 13.95 7.61
CA LEU A 13 -15.56 13.57 6.95
C LEU A 13 -15.88 13.17 5.52
N THR A 14 -15.33 13.89 4.55
CA THR A 14 -15.48 13.60 3.12
C THR A 14 -14.19 12.99 2.56
N GLY A 15 -14.34 11.98 1.70
CA GLY A 15 -13.23 11.23 1.09
C GLY A 15 -13.18 9.76 1.51
N ARG A 16 -12.45 8.94 0.74
CA ARG A 16 -12.37 7.48 0.98
C ARG A 16 -11.61 7.13 2.27
N GLY A 17 -10.66 7.98 2.67
CA GLY A 17 -9.63 7.62 3.65
C GLY A 17 -8.71 6.49 3.15
N GLY A 18 -7.73 6.13 3.98
CA GLY A 18 -6.83 4.99 3.76
C GLY A 18 -5.77 5.19 2.66
N THR A 19 -5.05 4.10 2.34
CA THR A 19 -3.90 4.10 1.43
C THR A 19 -4.30 4.11 -0.05
N ASN A 20 -3.60 4.89 -0.88
CA ASN A 20 -3.81 4.97 -2.33
C ASN A 20 -2.46 4.88 -3.07
N PHE A 21 -2.34 3.96 -4.03
CA PHE A 21 -1.13 3.77 -4.83
C PHE A 21 -1.04 4.70 -6.06
N SER A 22 -2.16 5.29 -6.51
CA SER A 22 -2.17 6.14 -7.70
C SER A 22 -1.21 7.34 -7.63
N PRO A 23 -1.07 8.07 -6.50
CA PRO A 23 -0.17 9.22 -6.44
C PRO A 23 1.30 8.88 -6.71
N VAL A 24 1.81 7.77 -6.18
CA VAL A 24 3.21 7.37 -6.42
C VAL A 24 3.43 6.91 -7.85
N LEU A 25 2.45 6.25 -8.47
CA LEU A 25 2.55 5.87 -9.88
C LEU A 25 2.48 7.09 -10.81
N ALA A 26 1.63 8.08 -10.49
CA ALA A 26 1.56 9.33 -11.23
C ALA A 26 2.89 10.09 -11.17
N TYR A 27 3.55 10.10 -10.01
CA TYR A 27 4.88 10.68 -9.87
C TYR A 27 5.90 10.01 -10.80
N LEU A 28 5.87 8.68 -10.92
CA LEU A 28 6.78 7.96 -11.83
C LEU A 28 6.50 8.20 -13.32
N GLU A 29 5.30 8.63 -13.70
CA GLU A 29 5.03 9.04 -15.08
C GLU A 29 5.82 10.29 -15.48
N GLU A 30 5.88 11.25 -14.56
CA GLU A 30 6.55 12.54 -14.71
C GLU A 30 8.07 12.42 -14.50
N HIS A 31 8.50 11.49 -13.64
CA HIS A 31 9.89 11.29 -13.25
C HIS A 31 10.42 9.93 -13.71
N ARG A 32 10.92 9.88 -14.95
CA ARG A 32 11.37 8.64 -15.62
C ARG A 32 12.83 8.25 -15.35
N ASP A 33 13.50 8.98 -14.47
CA ASP A 33 14.89 8.79 -14.06
C ASP A 33 15.06 7.66 -13.02
N TYR A 34 13.97 7.15 -12.45
CA TYR A 34 14.00 6.03 -11.52
C TYR A 34 13.95 4.67 -12.23
N ASP A 35 14.91 3.80 -11.92
CA ASP A 35 14.93 2.44 -12.45
C ASP A 35 13.94 1.49 -11.74
N ALA A 36 13.64 1.73 -10.46
CA ALA A 36 12.76 0.87 -9.68
C ALA A 36 11.96 1.59 -8.58
N LEU A 37 10.80 1.03 -8.25
CA LEU A 37 9.95 1.37 -7.10
C LEU A 37 9.72 0.10 -6.26
N ILE A 38 9.94 0.20 -4.95
CA ILE A 38 9.58 -0.84 -3.99
C ILE A 38 8.41 -0.34 -3.15
N VAL A 39 7.30 -1.08 -3.15
CA VAL A 39 6.11 -0.79 -2.35
C VAL A 39 5.99 -1.85 -1.26
N TYR A 40 6.18 -1.46 0.00
CA TYR A 40 5.91 -2.29 1.15
C TYR A 40 4.47 -2.04 1.65
N THR A 41 3.62 -3.06 1.65
CA THR A 41 2.18 -2.86 1.86
C THR A 41 1.46 -4.07 2.45
N ASP A 42 0.44 -3.81 3.27
CA ASP A 42 -0.55 -4.79 3.70
C ASP A 42 -1.62 -5.05 2.61
N ALA A 43 -1.50 -4.37 1.46
CA ALA A 43 -2.40 -4.40 0.33
C ALA A 43 -3.83 -3.93 0.63
N TYR A 44 -4.04 -3.17 1.71
CA TYR A 44 -5.31 -2.52 2.01
C TYR A 44 -5.47 -1.21 1.22
N ALA A 45 -5.51 -1.35 -0.11
CA ALA A 45 -5.65 -0.23 -1.04
C ALA A 45 -6.28 -0.70 -2.37
N PRO A 46 -6.91 0.21 -3.13
CA PRO A 46 -7.42 -0.11 -4.46
C PRO A 46 -6.26 -0.45 -5.40
N CYS A 47 -6.50 -1.35 -6.35
CA CYS A 47 -5.58 -1.52 -7.48
C CYS A 47 -5.51 -0.20 -8.26
N PRO A 48 -4.33 0.39 -8.49
CA PRO A 48 -4.22 1.59 -9.29
C PRO A 48 -4.39 1.27 -10.77
N ALA A 49 -4.54 2.30 -11.60
CA ALA A 49 -4.47 2.15 -13.04
C ALA A 49 -3.06 1.76 -13.49
N THR A 50 -2.96 1.04 -14.62
CA THR A 50 -1.68 0.67 -15.21
C THR A 50 -0.90 1.90 -15.65
N PRO A 51 0.37 2.08 -15.21
CA PRO A 51 1.21 3.18 -15.66
C PRO A 51 1.59 2.98 -17.14
N GLN A 52 1.74 4.09 -17.85
CA GLN A 52 2.31 4.15 -19.20
C GLN A 52 3.83 4.02 -19.15
N ASN A 53 4.49 4.57 -18.12
CA ASN A 53 5.90 4.38 -17.87
C ASN A 53 6.18 2.90 -17.52
N ARG A 54 6.79 2.19 -18.48
CA ARG A 54 7.24 0.80 -18.32
C ARG A 54 8.74 0.65 -18.06
N ARG A 55 9.48 1.77 -17.97
CA ARG A 55 10.92 1.76 -17.65
C ARG A 55 11.12 1.39 -16.19
N THR A 56 10.39 2.06 -15.30
CA THR A 56 10.51 1.85 -13.85
C THR A 56 9.88 0.51 -13.47
N ARG A 57 10.67 -0.37 -12.87
CA ARG A 57 10.21 -1.69 -12.41
C ARG A 57 9.59 -1.60 -11.02
N ILE A 58 8.41 -2.18 -10.84
CA ILE A 58 7.72 -2.18 -9.54
C ILE A 58 7.92 -3.53 -8.84
N MET A 59 8.28 -3.48 -7.56
CA MET A 59 8.31 -4.63 -6.64
C MET A 59 7.31 -4.41 -5.51
N TRP A 60 6.35 -5.33 -5.38
CA TRP A 60 5.34 -5.34 -4.32
C TRP A 60 5.76 -6.28 -3.19
N LEU A 61 6.09 -5.72 -2.03
CA LEU A 61 6.45 -6.47 -0.83
C LEU A 61 5.26 -6.50 0.13
N PHE A 62 4.69 -7.69 0.33
CA PHE A 62 3.51 -7.88 1.16
C PHE A 62 3.90 -8.22 2.59
N VAL A 63 3.25 -7.59 3.57
CA VAL A 63 3.52 -7.81 5.01
C VAL A 63 3.27 -9.26 5.44
N SER A 64 2.38 -9.97 4.74
CA SER A 64 2.04 -11.35 5.03
C SER A 64 1.77 -12.15 3.76
N GLU A 65 1.93 -13.47 3.85
CA GLU A 65 1.59 -14.40 2.78
C GLU A 65 0.09 -14.33 2.43
N GLY A 66 -0.79 -14.11 3.42
CA GLY A 66 -2.23 -13.95 3.19
C GLY A 66 -2.55 -12.74 2.31
N ASN A 67 -1.88 -11.61 2.55
CA ASN A 67 -2.04 -10.40 1.75
C ASN A 67 -1.49 -10.61 0.33
N TYR A 68 -0.34 -11.29 0.22
CA TYR A 68 0.23 -11.65 -1.08
C TYR A 68 -0.75 -12.51 -1.90
N ARG A 69 -1.22 -13.64 -1.36
CA ARG A 69 -2.11 -14.56 -2.07
C ARG A 69 -3.43 -13.93 -2.51
N SER A 70 -3.98 -13.03 -1.70
CA SER A 70 -5.29 -12.39 -1.96
C SER A 70 -5.20 -11.17 -2.89
N CYS A 71 -4.13 -10.37 -2.80
CA CYS A 71 -4.03 -9.11 -3.51
C CYS A 71 -3.06 -9.12 -4.69
N TYR A 72 -1.98 -9.90 -4.64
CA TYR A 72 -0.99 -9.94 -5.74
C TYR A 72 -1.57 -10.32 -7.11
N PRO A 73 -2.53 -11.27 -7.24
CA PRO A 73 -3.15 -11.57 -8.54
C PRO A 73 -3.75 -10.34 -9.25
N LYS A 74 -4.17 -9.33 -8.48
CA LYS A 74 -4.70 -8.05 -9.00
C LYS A 74 -3.59 -7.09 -9.44
N LEU A 75 -2.39 -7.20 -8.85
CA LEU A 75 -1.26 -6.28 -9.04
C LEU A 75 -0.13 -6.86 -9.91
N GLN A 76 -0.13 -8.16 -10.20
CA GLN A 76 0.95 -8.86 -10.94
C GLN A 76 1.24 -8.27 -12.33
N HIS A 77 0.25 -7.62 -12.95
CA HIS A 77 0.42 -6.96 -14.25
C HIS A 77 1.19 -5.63 -14.16
N LEU A 78 1.37 -5.10 -12.95
CA LEU A 78 2.08 -3.85 -12.67
C LEU A 78 3.54 -4.08 -12.26
N GLY A 79 3.89 -5.28 -11.81
CA GLY A 79 5.23 -5.58 -11.31
C GLY A 79 5.32 -6.91 -10.60
N GLN A 80 6.53 -7.25 -10.16
CA GLN A 80 6.81 -8.47 -9.40
C GLN A 80 6.31 -8.33 -7.97
N GLY A 81 6.02 -9.46 -7.31
CA GLY A 81 5.59 -9.46 -5.92
C GLY A 81 6.18 -10.59 -5.10
N ALA A 82 6.35 -10.34 -3.80
CA ALA A 82 6.79 -11.31 -2.81
C ALA A 82 6.18 -10.98 -1.44
N ASP A 83 5.97 -11.99 -0.61
CA ASP A 83 5.66 -11.82 0.81
C ASP A 83 6.92 -11.81 1.67
N LEU A 84 6.88 -11.07 2.79
CA LEU A 84 7.94 -11.15 3.79
C LEU A 84 7.77 -12.43 4.61
N LYS A 85 8.79 -13.28 4.57
CA LYS A 85 8.91 -14.41 5.50
C LYS A 85 9.45 -13.89 6.82
N ALA A 86 8.83 -14.30 7.92
CA ALA A 86 9.41 -14.09 9.24
C ALA A 86 10.83 -14.69 9.23
N THR A 87 11.83 -13.85 9.49
CA THR A 87 13.18 -14.35 9.76
C THR A 87 13.05 -15.23 10.99
N ALA A 88 13.35 -16.52 10.85
CA ALA A 88 13.56 -17.38 12.02
C ALA A 88 14.64 -16.68 12.83
N ALA A 89 14.26 -16.12 13.99
CA ALA A 89 15.21 -15.53 14.90
C ALA A 89 16.31 -16.57 15.09
N ILE A 90 17.54 -16.23 14.70
CA ILE A 90 18.67 -17.08 14.98
C ILE A 90 18.73 -17.11 16.50
N ALA A 91 18.22 -18.18 17.10
CA ALA A 91 18.47 -18.50 18.48
C ALA A 91 19.96 -18.81 18.57
N GLN A 92 20.77 -17.76 18.67
CA GLN A 92 22.13 -17.88 19.15
C GLN A 92 22.01 -18.14 20.65
N SER A 93 21.84 -19.41 20.99
CA SER A 93 22.17 -19.92 22.31
C SER A 93 23.68 -19.77 22.47
N VAL A 94 24.10 -18.76 23.24
CA VAL A 94 25.43 -18.69 23.85
C VAL A 94 25.39 -19.48 25.15
#